data_AF-A0A1I0PNW9-F1
#
_entry.id   AF-A0A1I0PNW9-F1
#
_cell.length_a   1.000
_cell.length_b   1.000
_cell.length_c   1.000
_cell.angle_alpha   90.00
_cell.angle_beta   90.00
_cell.angle_gamma   90.00
#
_symmetry.space_group_name_H-M   'P 1'
#
loop_
_entity.id
_entity.type
_entity.pdbx_description
1 polymer ?
#
loop_
_entity_poly.entity_id
_entity_poly.type
_entity_poly.pdbx_seq_one_letter_code
_entity_poly.pdbx_strand_id
1 'polypeptide(L)' 'MTVLSTVKTAVEKRAKYLRTKAELQRMPQEVAIDLGIFREDAGKIAYRAVYG' A
#
# COMPACT_ATOMS: atom_id res chain seq x y z
N MET A 1 -22.54 -13.57 0.26
CA MET A 1 -21.64 -12.78 -0.61
C MET A 1 -21.67 -13.39 -1.99
N THR A 2 -21.87 -12.58 -3.03
CA THR A 2 -21.79 -13.02 -4.44
C THR A 2 -20.36 -12.96 -4.95
N VAL A 3 -20.01 -13.76 -5.96
CA VAL A 3 -18.68 -13.72 -6.62
C VAL A 3 -18.33 -12.31 -7.07
N LEU A 4 -19.28 -11.57 -7.64
CA LEU A 4 -19.11 -10.17 -8.05
C LEU A 4 -18.68 -9.25 -6.91
N SER A 5 -19.30 -9.38 -5.73
CA SER A 5 -18.90 -8.59 -4.56
C SER A 5 -17.50 -8.94 -4.06
N THR A 6 -17.09 -10.21 -4.14
CA THR A 6 -15.75 -10.64 -3.74
C THR A 6 -14.67 -10.10 -4.68
N VAL A 7 -14.93 -10.17 -5.99
CA VAL A 7 -14.04 -9.63 -7.03
C VAL A 7 -13.89 -8.12 -6.89
N LYS A 8 -15.01 -7.39 -6.68
CA LYS A 8 -14.98 -5.94 -6.44
C LYS A 8 -14.07 -5.58 -5.27
N THR A 9 -14.26 -6.22 -4.12
CA THR A 9 -13.44 -5.96 -2.93
C THR A 9 -11.96 -6.30 -3.16
N ALA A 10 -11.65 -7.36 -3.90
CA ALA A 10 -10.28 -7.73 -4.23
C ALA A 10 -9.59 -6.67 -5.11
N VAL A 11 -10.31 -6.15 -6.12
CA VAL A 11 -9.82 -5.08 -7.00
C VAL A 11 -9.60 -3.78 -6.22
N GLU A 12 -10.55 -3.42 -5.34
CA GLU A 12 -10.43 -2.23 -4.49
C GLU A 12 -9.21 -2.31 -3.57
N LYS A 13 -9.00 -3.47 -2.91
CA LYS A 13 -7.79 -3.71 -2.10
C LYS A 13 -6.53 -3.60 -2.95
N ARG A 14 -6.53 -4.18 -4.16
CA ARG A 14 -5.36 -4.11 -5.04
C ARG A 14 -5.04 -2.68 -5.47
N ALA A 15 -6.05 -1.89 -5.82
CA ALA A 15 -5.88 -0.48 -6.19
C ALA A 15 -5.31 0.33 -5.01
N LYS A 16 -5.86 0.13 -3.81
CA LYS A 16 -5.37 0.79 -2.58
C LYS A 16 -3.91 0.42 -2.30
N TYR A 17 -3.55 -0.86 -2.38
CA TYR A 17 -2.18 -1.32 -2.19
C TYR A 17 -1.19 -0.64 -3.15
N LEU A 18 -1.52 -0.61 -4.45
CA LEU A 18 -0.65 -0.01 -5.45
C LEU A 18 -0.47 1.49 -5.22
N ARG A 19 -1.55 2.19 -4.87
CA ARG A 19 -1.52 3.63 -4.54
C ARG A 19 -0.60 3.89 -3.35
N THR A 20 -0.84 3.20 -2.23
CA THR A 20 -0.05 3.37 -1.00
C THR A 20 1.42 3.03 -1.23
N LYS A 21 1.73 1.95 -1.96
CA LYS A 21 3.11 1.60 -2.31
C LYS A 21 3.78 2.73 -3.11
N ALA A 22 3.09 3.26 -4.13
CA ALA A 22 3.63 4.33 -4.97
C ALA A 22 3.87 5.63 -4.18
N GLU A 23 2.96 5.99 -3.29
CA GLU A 23 3.09 7.15 -2.40
C GLU A 23 4.31 7.01 -1.47
N LEU A 24 4.47 5.84 -0.83
CA LEU A 24 5.63 5.56 0.03
C LEU A 24 6.95 5.57 -0.74
N GLN A 25 6.97 5.07 -1.98
CA GLN A 25 8.19 5.07 -2.82
C GLN A 25 8.56 6.47 -3.31
N ARG A 26 7.55 7.31 -3.60
CA ARG A 26 7.74 8.68 -4.10
C ARG A 26 7.93 9.70 -2.99
N MET A 27 7.78 9.29 -1.73
CA MET A 27 8.01 10.14 -0.58
C MET A 27 9.45 10.70 -0.59
N PRO A 28 9.63 11.99 -0.27
CA PRO A 28 10.95 12.58 -0.11
C PRO A 28 11.78 11.82 0.93
N GLN A 29 13.08 11.67 0.66
CA GLN A 29 13.98 10.91 1.53
C GLN A 29 14.04 11.49 2.95
N GLU A 30 14.00 12.81 3.09
CA GLU A 30 13.99 13.48 4.41
C GLU A 30 12.77 13.08 5.25
N VAL A 31 11.57 13.09 4.63
CA VAL A 31 10.33 12.66 5.29
C VAL A 31 10.39 11.18 5.65
N ALA A 32 10.95 10.35 4.77
CA ALA A 32 11.12 8.93 5.05
C ALA A 32 12.05 8.68 6.25
N ILE A 33 13.13 9.45 6.38
CA ILE A 33 14.05 9.37 7.52
C ILE A 33 13.35 9.82 8.81
N ASP A 34 12.64 10.94 8.78
CA ASP A 34 11.91 11.47 9.95
C ASP A 34 10.87 10.47 10.48
N LEU A 35 10.13 9.83 9.58
CA LEU A 35 9.15 8.80 9.93
C LEU A 35 9.79 7.43 10.29
N GLY A 36 11.12 7.28 10.17
CA GLY A 36 11.79 5.99 10.35
C GLY A 36 11.39 4.93 9.32
N ILE A 37 10.99 5.36 8.11
CA ILE A 37 10.52 4.49 7.03
C ILE A 37 11.64 4.24 6.02
N PHE A 38 11.91 2.96 5.76
CA PHE A 38 12.72 2.55 4.62
C PHE A 38 11.84 2.44 3.37
N ARG A 39 12.12 3.29 2.36
CA ARG A 39 11.37 3.31 1.09
C ARG A 39 11.45 1.98 0.33
N GLU A 40 12.53 1.22 0.50
CA GLU A 40 12.68 -0.11 -0.07
C GLU A 40 11.65 -1.11 0.48
N ASP A 41 11.24 -0.91 1.74
CA ASP A 41 10.20 -1.69 2.41
C ASP A 41 8.79 -1.17 2.14
N ALA A 42 8.60 -0.14 1.30
CA ALA A 42 7.29 0.41 0.94
C ALA A 42 6.31 -0.68 0.49
N GLY A 43 6.79 -1.74 -0.18
CA GLY A 43 5.97 -2.88 -0.57
C GLY A 43 5.42 -3.68 0.63
N LYS A 44 6.24 -3.91 1.66
CA LYS A 44 5.85 -4.63 2.88
C LYS A 44 4.91 -3.79 3.74
N ILE A 45 5.21 -2.49 3.88
CA ILE A 45 4.39 -1.53 4.63
C ILE A 45 3.01 -1.39 3.99
N ALA A 46 2.96 -1.15 2.68
CA ALA A 46 1.69 -1.05 1.94
C ALA A 46 0.89 -2.36 2.00
N TYR A 47 1.57 -3.52 1.96
CA TYR A 47 0.90 -4.82 2.07
C TYR A 47 0.22 -4.98 3.43
N ARG A 48 0.96 -4.70 4.52
CA ARG A 48 0.42 -4.77 5.89
C ARG A 48 -0.72 -3.79 6.13
N ALA A 49 -0.68 -2.59 5.54
CA ALA A 49 -1.72 -1.58 5.70
C ALA A 49 -3.04 -1.92 4.96
N VAL A 50 -3.00 -2.79 3.94
CA VAL A 50 -4.16 -3.08 3.08
C VAL A 50 -4.70 -4.50 3.24
N TYR A 51 -3.81 -5.47 3.46
CA TYR A 51 -4.15 -6.89 3.57
C TYR A 51 -3.93 -7.46 4.98
N GLY A 52 -3.20 -6.74 5.84
CA GLY A 52 -3.00 -7.10 7.25
C GLY A 52 -4.22 -6.84 8.11
#